data_AF-A0A662PWM9-F1
#
_entry.id   AF-A0A662PWM9-F1
#
_cell.length_a   1.000
_cell.length_b   1.000
_cell.length_c   1.000
_cell.angle_alpha   90.00
_cell.angle_beta   90.00
_cell.angle_gamma   90.00
#
_symmetry.space_group_name_H-M   'P 1'
#
loop_
_entity.id
_entity.type
_entity.pdbx_description
1 polymer ?
#
loop_
_entity_poly.entity_id
_entity_poly.type
_entity_poly.pdbx_seq_one_letter_code
_entity_poly.pdbx_strand_id
1 'polypeptide(L)'
;MSGGIDYRRISIFLIAAYAPAYLMDFIIYLVGSERALGNPFYQSLIVGRMYFPMLGVILSLLITKAGIKDGLKMYGLRIGKRFPQLFLLGASIPYLIYIVGIAYGYLIGFPIMNPVEKIYPALPKEVKYLLSPSTLFALSLISAFISGISLNTLFAIGEEIGWRGLMLDELRKRFSFPITSTIIGVVWSLWHAP
;
A
#
# COMPACT_ATOMS: atom_id res chain seq x y z
N MET A 1 -16.85 -26.33 -11.66
CA MET A 1 -16.55 -25.46 -10.51
C MET A 1 -17.42 -24.22 -10.66
N SER A 2 -18.31 -23.95 -9.71
CA SER A 2 -19.32 -22.88 -9.84
C SER A 2 -18.65 -21.53 -10.14
N GLY A 3 -19.01 -20.89 -11.25
CA GLY A 3 -18.46 -19.59 -11.66
C GLY A 3 -18.88 -18.40 -10.78
N GLY A 4 -19.34 -18.66 -9.55
CA GLY A 4 -19.76 -17.65 -8.59
C GLY A 4 -18.65 -17.26 -7.62
N ILE A 5 -18.87 -16.15 -6.93
CA ILE A 5 -17.98 -15.66 -5.86
C ILE A 5 -17.94 -16.67 -4.71
N ASP A 6 -16.75 -17.02 -4.21
CA ASP A 6 -16.60 -17.74 -2.95
C ASP A 6 -16.58 -16.74 -1.76
N TYR A 7 -17.77 -16.41 -1.26
CA TYR A 7 -17.91 -15.50 -0.11
C TYR A 7 -17.29 -16.05 1.18
N ARG A 8 -17.22 -17.39 1.31
CA ARG A 8 -16.59 -18.02 2.47
C ARG A 8 -15.09 -17.73 2.47
N ARG A 9 -14.45 -17.85 1.31
CA ARG A 9 -13.03 -17.48 1.11
C ARG A 9 -12.76 -16.02 1.46
N ILE A 10 -13.56 -15.09 0.92
CA ILE A 10 -13.43 -13.67 1.23
C ILE A 10 -13.59 -13.41 2.73
N SER A 11 -14.59 -14.02 3.38
CA SER A 11 -14.87 -13.78 4.80
C SER A 11 -13.73 -14.25 5.70
N ILE A 12 -13.17 -15.44 5.44
CA ILE A 12 -12.02 -15.97 6.18
C ILE A 12 -10.83 -15.04 6.02
N PHE A 13 -10.53 -14.62 4.78
CA PHE A 13 -9.46 -13.67 4.50
C PHE A 13 -9.64 -12.37 5.29
N LEU A 14 -10.83 -11.75 5.25
CA LEU A 14 -11.08 -10.47 5.93
C LEU A 14 -10.94 -10.60 7.44
N ILE A 15 -11.53 -11.63 8.06
CA ILE A 15 -11.43 -11.84 9.51
C ILE A 15 -9.97 -12.02 9.93
N ALA A 16 -9.21 -12.84 9.20
CA ALA A 16 -7.81 -13.11 9.50
C ALA A 16 -6.89 -11.91 9.21
N ALA A 17 -7.26 -11.02 8.29
CA ALA A 17 -6.51 -9.81 8.01
C ALA A 17 -6.80 -8.69 9.04
N TYR A 18 -8.06 -8.54 9.44
CA TYR A 18 -8.51 -7.44 10.30
C TYR A 18 -8.33 -7.72 11.78
N ALA A 19 -8.79 -8.87 12.27
CA ALA A 19 -8.83 -9.14 13.70
C ALA A 19 -7.45 -9.00 14.39
N PRO A 20 -6.37 -9.61 13.88
CA PRO A 20 -5.06 -9.45 14.51
C PRO A 20 -4.46 -8.05 14.27
N ALA A 21 -4.73 -7.41 13.12
CA ALA A 21 -4.27 -6.05 12.85
C ALA A 21 -4.88 -5.06 13.85
N TYR A 22 -6.20 -5.07 13.99
CA TYR A 22 -6.92 -4.18 14.88
C TYR A 22 -6.60 -4.45 16.35
N LEU A 23 -6.41 -5.73 16.73
CA LEU A 23 -5.96 -6.07 18.08
C LEU A 23 -4.58 -5.48 18.35
N MET A 24 -3.65 -5.58 17.40
CA MET A 24 -2.31 -5.01 17.52
C MET A 24 -2.37 -3.48 17.62
N ASP A 25 -3.16 -2.82 16.78
CA ASP A 25 -3.34 -1.37 16.76
C ASP A 25 -3.94 -0.88 18.10
N PHE A 26 -4.93 -1.61 18.61
CA PHE A 26 -5.54 -1.34 19.91
C PHE A 26 -4.55 -1.49 21.06
N ILE A 27 -3.68 -2.51 21.03
CA ILE A 27 -2.61 -2.67 22.04
C ILE A 27 -1.61 -1.50 21.97
N ILE A 28 -1.19 -1.10 20.76
CA ILE A 28 -0.29 0.05 20.56
C ILE A 28 -0.93 1.33 21.12
N TYR A 29 -2.23 1.52 20.87
CA TYR A 29 -2.98 2.64 21.42
C TYR A 29 -2.99 2.63 22.95
N LEU A 30 -3.23 1.48 23.60
CA LEU A 30 -3.21 1.36 25.07
C LEU A 30 -1.84 1.64 25.70
N VAL A 31 -0.75 1.29 25.01
CA VAL A 31 0.63 1.61 25.45
C VAL A 31 0.93 3.12 25.35
N GLY A 32 0.18 3.83 24.49
CA GLY A 32 0.35 5.23 24.17
C GLY A 32 1.18 5.38 22.89
N SER A 33 0.56 5.93 21.84
CA SER A 33 1.13 5.98 20.49
C SER A 33 2.51 6.65 20.44
N GLU A 34 2.73 7.74 21.18
CA GLU A 34 4.04 8.42 21.20
C GLU A 34 5.14 7.53 21.79
N ARG A 35 4.84 6.80 22.87
CA ARG A 35 5.80 5.88 23.50
C ARG A 35 6.09 4.68 22.62
N ALA A 36 5.06 4.17 21.94
CA ALA A 36 5.21 3.08 20.98
C ALA A 36 6.06 3.52 19.78
N LEU A 37 5.78 4.68 19.19
CA LEU A 37 6.54 5.21 18.05
C LEU A 37 8.01 5.51 18.40
N GLY A 38 8.32 5.80 19.66
CA GLY A 38 9.70 5.96 20.14
C GLY A 38 10.47 4.64 20.32
N ASN A 39 9.83 3.48 20.22
CA ASN A 39 10.45 2.18 20.50
C ASN A 39 10.53 1.31 19.22
N PRO A 40 11.75 0.88 18.81
CA PRO A 40 11.96 0.10 17.59
C PRO A 40 11.14 -1.19 17.49
N PHE A 41 10.82 -1.81 18.63
CA PHE A 41 9.97 -3.00 18.66
C PHE A 41 8.58 -2.72 18.07
N TYR A 42 7.89 -1.67 18.55
CA TYR A 42 6.56 -1.34 18.02
C TYR A 42 6.61 -0.81 16.59
N GLN A 43 7.69 -0.10 16.21
CA GLN A 43 7.89 0.28 14.81
C GLN A 43 7.96 -0.96 13.89
N SER A 44 8.66 -2.01 14.32
CA SER A 44 8.72 -3.26 13.55
C SER A 44 7.37 -4.00 13.50
N LEU A 45 6.55 -3.90 14.54
CA LEU A 45 5.18 -4.43 14.54
C LEU A 45 4.29 -3.71 13.52
N ILE A 46 4.39 -2.38 13.41
CA ILE A 46 3.63 -1.59 12.41
C ILE A 46 4.00 -2.03 10.99
N VAL A 47 5.28 -2.27 10.71
CA VAL A 47 5.71 -2.82 9.42
C VAL A 47 5.21 -4.25 9.22
N GLY A 48 5.30 -5.08 10.26
CA GLY A 48 4.82 -6.47 10.25
C GLY A 48 3.31 -6.58 10.01
N ARG A 49 2.52 -5.60 10.46
CA ARG A 49 1.07 -5.50 10.25
C ARG A 49 0.67 -5.65 8.78
N MET A 50 1.51 -5.16 7.87
CA MET A 50 1.27 -5.21 6.42
C MET A 50 1.22 -6.65 5.87
N TYR A 51 1.65 -7.65 6.65
CA TYR A 51 1.57 -9.07 6.28
C TYR A 51 0.33 -9.80 6.81
N PHE A 52 -0.54 -9.16 7.60
CA PHE A 52 -1.80 -9.80 8.02
C PHE A 52 -2.73 -10.16 6.85
N PRO A 53 -2.85 -9.37 5.77
CA PRO A 53 -3.61 -9.80 4.60
C PRO A 53 -3.03 -11.07 3.95
N MET A 54 -1.70 -11.20 3.83
CA MET A 54 -1.06 -12.42 3.35
C MET A 54 -1.39 -13.63 4.25
N LEU A 55 -1.34 -13.46 5.58
CA LEU A 55 -1.77 -14.48 6.52
C LEU A 55 -3.24 -14.87 6.28
N GLY A 56 -4.11 -13.89 6.05
CA GLY A 56 -5.51 -14.13 5.71
C GLY A 56 -5.69 -14.93 4.42
N VAL A 57 -4.88 -14.67 3.38
CA VAL A 57 -4.89 -15.46 2.14
C VAL A 57 -4.48 -16.91 2.43
N ILE A 58 -3.39 -17.11 3.18
CA ILE A 58 -2.89 -18.45 3.53
C ILE A 58 -3.95 -19.24 4.30
N LEU A 59 -4.53 -18.64 5.35
CA LEU A 59 -5.56 -19.27 6.17
C LEU A 59 -6.82 -19.56 5.36
N SER A 60 -7.23 -18.62 4.49
CA SER A 60 -8.36 -18.82 3.60
C SER A 60 -8.14 -19.99 2.65
N LEU A 61 -6.96 -20.11 2.04
CA LEU A 61 -6.63 -21.22 1.14
C LEU A 61 -6.60 -22.55 1.90
N LEU A 62 -5.98 -22.59 3.08
CA LEU A 62 -5.95 -23.78 3.95
C LEU A 62 -7.34 -24.26 4.33
N ILE A 63 -8.20 -23.37 4.85
CA ILE A 63 -9.52 -23.73 5.36
C ILE A 63 -10.48 -24.10 4.24
N THR A 64 -10.36 -23.46 3.07
CA THR A 64 -11.15 -23.83 1.87
C THR A 64 -10.57 -25.01 1.10
N LYS A 65 -9.49 -25.64 1.62
CA LYS A 65 -8.79 -26.79 1.01
C LYS A 65 -8.32 -26.52 -0.43
N ALA A 66 -7.96 -25.26 -0.71
CA ALA A 66 -7.34 -24.87 -1.96
C ALA A 66 -5.80 -25.02 -1.86
N GLY A 67 -5.14 -25.37 -2.96
CA GLY A 67 -3.68 -25.52 -2.98
C GLY A 67 -2.98 -24.19 -2.68
N ILE A 68 -2.26 -24.10 -1.55
CA ILE A 68 -1.58 -22.87 -1.11
C ILE A 68 -0.58 -22.39 -2.15
N LYS A 69 0.28 -23.29 -2.64
CA LYS A 69 1.34 -22.95 -3.59
C LYS A 69 0.77 -22.36 -4.88
N ASP A 70 -0.31 -22.95 -5.38
CA ASP A 70 -0.95 -22.50 -6.62
C ASP A 70 -1.74 -21.20 -6.37
N GLY A 71 -2.42 -21.08 -5.23
CA GLY A 71 -3.10 -19.84 -4.83
C GLY A 71 -2.14 -18.68 -4.65
N LEU A 72 -1.03 -18.85 -3.94
CA LEU A 72 -0.02 -17.80 -3.75
C LEU A 72 0.66 -17.41 -5.07
N LYS A 73 0.93 -18.37 -5.95
CA LYS A 73 1.43 -18.06 -7.32
C LYS A 73 0.39 -17.32 -8.15
N MET A 74 -0.88 -17.69 -8.01
CA MET A 74 -1.97 -17.05 -8.72
C MET A 74 -2.17 -15.61 -8.23
N TYR A 75 -2.17 -15.37 -6.93
CA TYR A 75 -2.44 -14.06 -6.34
C TYR A 75 -1.20 -13.16 -6.24
N GLY A 76 -0.01 -13.74 -6.30
CA GLY A 76 1.27 -13.04 -6.16
C GLY A 76 1.79 -12.39 -7.44
N LEU A 77 3.05 -11.96 -7.39
CA LEU A 77 3.70 -11.17 -8.43
C LEU A 77 3.94 -12.00 -9.69
N ARG A 78 3.48 -11.51 -10.84
CA ARG A 78 3.61 -12.17 -12.15
C ARG A 78 4.49 -11.35 -13.08
N ILE A 79 5.66 -11.89 -13.42
CA ILE A 79 6.55 -11.27 -14.40
C ILE A 79 6.23 -11.85 -15.78
N GLY A 80 5.56 -11.06 -16.62
CA GLY A 80 5.21 -11.43 -17.98
C GLY A 80 5.94 -10.57 -19.02
N LYS A 81 5.71 -10.85 -20.31
CA LYS A 81 6.30 -10.09 -21.43
C LYS A 81 5.98 -8.59 -21.40
N ARG A 82 4.84 -8.20 -20.78
CA ARG A 82 4.40 -6.81 -20.62
C ARG A 82 4.91 -6.13 -19.34
N PHE A 83 5.73 -6.83 -18.54
CA PHE A 83 6.19 -6.31 -17.26
C PHE A 83 6.90 -4.95 -17.37
N PRO A 84 7.83 -4.72 -18.34
CA PRO A 84 8.48 -3.41 -18.45
C PRO A 84 7.48 -2.26 -18.69
N GLN A 85 6.48 -2.47 -19.55
CA GLN A 85 5.46 -1.46 -19.85
C GLN A 85 4.56 -1.20 -18.64
N LEU A 86 4.14 -2.25 -17.93
CA LEU A 86 3.31 -2.14 -16.74
C LEU A 86 4.08 -1.52 -15.57
N PHE A 87 5.36 -1.81 -15.44
CA PHE A 87 6.25 -1.20 -14.46
C PHE A 87 6.38 0.30 -14.71
N LEU A 88 6.67 0.72 -15.96
CA LEU A 88 6.76 2.13 -16.32
C LEU A 88 5.43 2.86 -16.11
N LEU A 89 4.30 2.22 -16.44
CA LEU A 89 2.98 2.76 -16.17
C LEU A 89 2.74 2.92 -14.65
N GLY A 90 2.99 1.88 -13.86
CA GLY A 90 2.84 1.92 -12.41
C GLY A 90 3.75 2.96 -11.74
N ALA A 91 4.99 3.09 -12.22
CA ALA A 91 5.96 4.07 -11.76
C ALA A 91 5.54 5.51 -12.08
N SER A 92 4.90 5.75 -13.22
CA SER A 92 4.51 7.08 -13.67
C SER A 92 3.19 7.58 -13.07
N ILE A 93 2.23 6.68 -12.77
CA ILE A 93 0.91 7.06 -12.25
C ILE A 93 0.98 7.99 -11.02
N PRO A 94 1.77 7.70 -9.96
CA PRO A 94 1.86 8.59 -8.80
C PRO A 94 2.34 10.01 -9.14
N TYR A 95 3.31 10.14 -10.06
CA TYR A 95 3.80 11.45 -10.51
C TYR A 95 2.77 12.20 -11.36
N LEU A 96 2.03 11.48 -12.20
CA LEU A 96 0.92 12.06 -12.96
C LEU A 96 -0.18 12.57 -12.03
N ILE A 97 -0.56 11.78 -11.02
CA ILE A 97 -1.53 12.19 -9.98
C ILE A 97 -1.00 13.42 -9.23
N TYR A 98 0.28 13.45 -8.88
CA TYR A 98 0.90 14.59 -8.21
C TYR A 98 0.82 15.87 -9.06
N ILE A 99 1.16 15.79 -10.35
CA ILE A 99 1.07 16.93 -11.29
C ILE A 99 -0.38 17.41 -11.44
N VAL A 100 -1.32 16.48 -11.65
CA VAL A 100 -2.76 16.79 -11.75
C VAL A 100 -3.27 17.43 -10.47
N GLY A 101 -2.83 16.95 -9.30
CA GLY A 101 -3.19 17.51 -8.00
C GLY A 101 -2.71 18.95 -7.84
N ILE A 102 -1.48 19.25 -8.26
CA ILE A 102 -0.95 20.63 -8.28
C ILE A 102 -1.78 21.52 -9.21
N ALA A 103 -2.03 21.06 -10.44
CA ALA A 103 -2.83 21.81 -11.40
C ALA A 103 -4.25 22.09 -10.87
N TYR A 104 -4.89 21.07 -10.30
CA TYR A 104 -6.21 21.20 -9.67
C TYR A 104 -6.19 22.18 -8.51
N GLY A 105 -5.17 22.14 -7.65
CA GLY A 105 -5.02 23.08 -6.55
C GLY A 105 -4.90 24.53 -7.04
N TYR A 106 -4.11 24.80 -8.08
CA TYR A 106 -4.05 26.11 -8.70
C TYR A 106 -5.41 26.55 -9.29
N LEU A 107 -6.14 25.64 -9.93
CA LEU A 107 -7.46 25.94 -10.52
C LEU A 107 -8.48 26.39 -9.48
N ILE A 108 -8.45 25.81 -8.27
CA ILE A 108 -9.38 26.17 -7.18
C ILE A 108 -8.84 27.25 -6.25
N GLY A 109 -7.69 27.85 -6.57
CA GLY A 109 -7.04 28.90 -5.74
C GLY A 109 -6.44 28.38 -4.44
N PHE A 110 -6.15 27.10 -4.34
CA PHE A 110 -5.52 26.51 -3.15
C PHE A 110 -4.04 26.91 -3.08
N PRO A 111 -3.51 27.27 -1.90
CA PRO A 111 -2.10 27.57 -1.76
C PRO A 111 -1.26 26.31 -2.00
N ILE A 112 -0.49 26.31 -3.09
CA ILE A 112 0.48 25.27 -3.39
C ILE A 112 1.86 25.74 -2.92
N MET A 113 2.56 24.88 -2.20
CA MET A 113 3.92 25.15 -1.76
C MET A 113 4.85 24.01 -2.14
N ASN A 114 6.10 24.36 -2.45
CA ASN A 114 7.12 23.33 -2.64
C ASN A 114 7.46 22.71 -1.28
N PRO A 115 7.37 21.38 -1.12
CA PRO A 115 7.64 20.73 0.18
C PRO A 115 9.06 21.01 0.70
N VAL A 116 10.01 21.30 -0.19
CA VAL A 116 11.39 21.62 0.19
C VAL A 116 11.54 22.99 0.84
N GLU A 117 10.63 23.94 0.62
CA GLU A 117 10.71 25.29 1.20
C GLU A 117 10.68 25.28 2.73
N LYS A 118 10.03 24.29 3.34
CA LYS A 118 10.01 24.14 4.81
C LYS A 118 11.29 23.51 5.37
N ILE A 119 11.97 22.69 4.57
CA ILE A 119 13.13 21.90 5.01
C ILE A 119 14.42 22.65 4.72
N TYR A 120 14.51 23.31 3.56
CA TYR A 120 15.71 23.96 3.08
C TYR A 120 16.29 24.98 4.07
N PRO A 121 15.51 25.85 4.73
CA PRO A 121 16.04 26.81 5.70
C PRO A 121 16.69 26.16 6.92
N ALA A 122 16.27 24.94 7.30
CA ALA A 122 16.82 24.20 8.44
C ALA A 122 18.12 23.45 8.10
N LEU A 123 18.52 23.37 6.82
CA LEU A 123 19.73 22.65 6.44
C LEU A 123 21.01 23.38 6.86
N PRO A 124 22.09 22.63 7.18
CA PRO A 124 23.42 23.19 7.41
C PRO A 124 23.89 24.04 6.23
N LYS A 125 24.73 25.06 6.50
CA LYS A 125 25.20 25.99 5.45
C LYS A 125 25.98 25.25 4.37
N GLU A 126 26.77 24.25 4.77
CA GLU A 126 27.58 23.40 3.91
C GLU A 126 26.73 22.68 2.87
N VAL A 127 25.55 22.19 3.27
CA VAL A 127 24.60 21.51 2.38
C VAL A 127 23.94 22.51 1.42
N LYS A 128 23.59 23.71 1.91
CA LYS A 128 22.98 24.77 1.09
C LYS A 128 23.91 25.27 -0.03
N TYR A 129 25.23 25.27 0.20
CA TYR A 129 26.21 25.60 -0.85
C TYR A 129 26.27 24.55 -1.96
N LEU A 130 25.94 23.30 -1.66
CA LEU A 130 26.01 22.18 -2.60
C LEU A 130 24.68 21.92 -3.32
N LEU A 131 23.56 22.18 -2.65
CA LEU A 131 22.23 21.86 -3.15
C LEU A 131 21.37 23.13 -3.22
N SER A 132 20.89 23.44 -4.43
CA SER A 132 19.80 24.40 -4.61
C SER A 132 18.45 23.78 -4.16
N PRO A 133 17.44 24.59 -3.81
CA PRO A 133 16.10 24.06 -3.48
C PRO A 133 15.51 23.17 -4.59
N SER A 134 15.70 23.54 -5.86
CA SER A 134 15.25 22.74 -7.01
C SER A 134 15.99 21.40 -7.12
N THR A 135 17.30 21.39 -6.87
CA THR A 135 18.10 20.15 -6.85
C THR A 135 17.62 19.24 -5.73
N LEU A 136 17.40 19.78 -4.53
CA LEU A 136 16.91 19.01 -3.40
C LEU A 136 15.53 18.43 -3.68
N PHE A 137 14.63 19.19 -4.29
CA PHE A 137 13.31 18.69 -4.69
C PHE A 137 13.41 17.54 -5.70
N ALA A 138 14.25 17.69 -6.74
CA ALA A 138 14.48 16.62 -7.72
C ALA A 138 15.04 15.34 -7.04
N LEU A 139 15.98 15.49 -6.11
CA LEU A 139 16.51 14.38 -5.33
C LEU A 139 15.44 13.74 -4.43
N SER A 140 14.54 14.51 -3.83
CA SER A 140 13.42 13.97 -3.07
C SER A 140 12.48 13.13 -3.93
N LEU A 141 12.18 13.56 -5.17
CA LEU A 141 11.38 12.78 -6.11
C LEU A 141 12.09 11.48 -6.52
N ILE A 142 13.39 11.55 -6.84
CA ILE A 142 14.20 10.35 -7.16
C ILE A 142 14.25 9.40 -5.96
N SER A 143 14.43 9.93 -4.75
CA SER A 143 14.44 9.14 -3.51
C SER A 143 13.08 8.48 -3.25
N ALA A 144 11.98 9.18 -3.49
CA ALA A 144 10.63 8.62 -3.38
C ALA A 144 10.42 7.48 -4.39
N PHE A 145 10.90 7.63 -5.63
CA PHE A 145 10.88 6.56 -6.62
C PHE A 145 11.64 5.32 -6.15
N ILE A 146 12.92 5.50 -5.75
CA ILE A 146 13.78 4.41 -5.30
C ILE A 146 13.18 3.71 -4.07
N SER A 147 12.67 4.49 -3.11
CA SER A 147 12.02 3.94 -1.91
C SER A 147 10.78 3.14 -2.26
N GLY A 148 9.97 3.64 -3.20
CA GLY A 148 8.76 2.97 -3.70
C GLY A 148 9.06 1.59 -4.28
N ILE A 149 10.05 1.49 -5.18
CA ILE A 149 10.38 0.24 -5.88
C ILE A 149 11.23 -0.75 -5.05
N SER A 150 11.66 -0.36 -3.84
CA SER A 150 12.54 -1.16 -2.98
C SER A 150 11.80 -1.69 -1.75
N LEU A 151 12.13 -1.19 -0.55
CA LEU A 151 11.58 -1.68 0.72
C LEU A 151 10.07 -1.53 0.79
N ASN A 152 9.53 -0.43 0.27
CA ASN A 152 8.07 -0.21 0.28
C ASN A 152 7.34 -1.26 -0.55
N THR A 153 7.93 -1.73 -1.65
CA THR A 153 7.37 -2.85 -2.42
C THR A 153 7.36 -4.13 -1.59
N LEU A 154 8.43 -4.43 -0.85
CA LEU A 154 8.46 -5.62 0.00
C LEU A 154 7.35 -5.61 1.06
N PHE A 155 7.15 -4.47 1.71
CA PHE A 155 6.09 -4.32 2.70
C PHE A 155 4.70 -4.40 2.06
N ALA A 156 4.50 -3.75 0.91
CA ALA A 156 3.22 -3.73 0.21
C ALA A 156 2.82 -5.10 -0.36
N ILE A 157 3.76 -5.99 -0.72
CA ILE A 157 3.43 -7.33 -1.28
C ILE A 157 2.52 -8.13 -0.33
N GLY A 158 2.70 -8.00 0.98
CA GLY A 158 1.88 -8.67 1.99
C GLY A 158 0.41 -8.24 1.92
N GLU A 159 0.16 -6.96 1.60
CA GLU A 159 -1.18 -6.41 1.40
C GLU A 159 -1.74 -6.77 0.01
N GLU A 160 -0.91 -6.59 -1.03
CA GLU A 160 -1.31 -6.73 -2.43
C GLU A 160 -1.83 -8.14 -2.75
N ILE A 161 -1.23 -9.20 -2.19
CA ILE A 161 -1.70 -10.57 -2.39
C ILE A 161 -3.13 -10.82 -1.87
N GLY A 162 -3.54 -10.05 -0.85
CA GLY A 162 -4.91 -10.08 -0.32
C GLY A 162 -5.86 -9.23 -1.14
N TRP A 163 -5.57 -7.93 -1.25
CA TRP A 163 -6.47 -6.95 -1.85
C TRP A 163 -6.56 -7.09 -3.38
N ARG A 164 -5.41 -7.14 -4.06
CA ARG A 164 -5.31 -7.20 -5.53
C ARG A 164 -5.15 -8.64 -6.04
N GLY A 165 -4.90 -9.59 -5.14
CA GLY A 165 -4.94 -11.02 -5.41
C GLY A 165 -6.30 -11.62 -5.11
N LEU A 166 -6.48 -12.18 -3.90
CA LEU A 166 -7.65 -12.98 -3.53
C LEU A 166 -8.98 -12.22 -3.69
N MET A 167 -9.11 -11.01 -3.13
CA MET A 167 -10.37 -10.26 -3.21
C MET A 167 -10.71 -9.86 -4.64
N LEU A 168 -9.74 -9.34 -5.39
CA LEU A 168 -9.94 -8.98 -6.80
C LEU A 168 -10.38 -10.18 -7.63
N ASP A 169 -9.70 -11.32 -7.49
CA ASP A 169 -10.03 -12.54 -8.22
C ASP A 169 -11.45 -13.03 -7.92
N GLU A 170 -11.84 -13.10 -6.64
CA GLU A 170 -13.16 -13.58 -6.25
C GLU A 170 -14.28 -12.61 -6.67
N LEU A 171 -14.10 -11.30 -6.49
CA LEU A 171 -15.13 -10.31 -6.82
C LEU A 171 -15.31 -10.12 -8.33
N ARG A 172 -14.23 -10.25 -9.12
CA ARG A 172 -14.28 -10.11 -10.60
C ARG A 172 -15.03 -11.25 -11.29
N LYS A 173 -15.31 -12.36 -10.61
CA LYS A 173 -16.17 -13.44 -11.14
C LYS A 173 -17.61 -12.98 -11.40
N ARG A 174 -18.06 -11.91 -10.73
CA ARG A 174 -19.44 -11.41 -10.84
C ARG A 174 -19.54 -9.91 -11.11
N PHE A 175 -18.62 -9.11 -10.58
CA PHE A 175 -18.71 -7.66 -10.66
C PHE A 175 -17.80 -7.06 -11.74
N SER A 176 -18.23 -5.93 -12.29
CA SER A 176 -17.41 -5.13 -13.20
C SER A 176 -16.20 -4.53 -12.46
N PHE A 177 -15.16 -4.18 -13.21
CA PHE A 177 -13.91 -3.69 -12.62
C PHE A 177 -14.11 -2.44 -11.75
N PRO A 178 -14.90 -1.42 -12.16
CA PRO A 178 -15.15 -0.25 -11.32
C PRO A 178 -15.83 -0.60 -9.99
N ILE A 179 -16.81 -1.52 -10.01
CA ILE A 179 -17.52 -1.96 -8.81
C ILE A 179 -16.56 -2.71 -7.89
N THR A 180 -15.80 -3.67 -8.43
CA THR A 180 -14.81 -4.42 -7.64
C THR A 180 -13.77 -3.49 -7.02
N SER A 181 -13.22 -2.55 -7.80
CA SER A 181 -12.24 -1.58 -7.31
C SER A 181 -12.80 -0.67 -6.22
N THR A 182 -14.08 -0.29 -6.32
CA THR A 182 -14.76 0.51 -5.28
C THR A 182 -14.92 -0.29 -3.99
N ILE A 183 -15.38 -1.55 -4.08
CA ILE A 183 -15.54 -2.43 -2.91
C ILE A 183 -14.19 -2.65 -2.21
N ILE A 184 -13.15 -3.00 -2.98
CA ILE A 184 -11.80 -3.20 -2.43
C ILE A 184 -11.27 -1.89 -1.85
N GLY A 185 -11.52 -0.74 -2.49
CA GLY A 185 -11.14 0.56 -1.98
C GLY A 185 -11.74 0.84 -0.60
N VAL A 186 -13.05 0.65 -0.43
CA VAL A 186 -13.73 0.83 0.87
C VAL A 186 -13.17 -0.13 1.92
N VAL A 187 -13.03 -1.41 1.58
CA VAL A 187 -12.47 -2.41 2.49
C VAL A 187 -11.02 -2.10 2.83
N TRP A 188 -10.22 -1.59 1.91
CA TRP A 188 -8.84 -1.22 2.21
C TRP A 188 -8.77 0.04 3.07
N SER A 189 -9.63 1.03 2.84
CA SER A 189 -9.74 2.22 3.69
C SER A 189 -10.13 1.87 5.13
N LEU A 190 -11.09 0.96 5.32
CA LEU A 190 -11.45 0.49 6.66
C LEU A 190 -10.29 -0.24 7.32
N TRP A 191 -9.43 -0.96 6.60
CA TRP A 191 -8.27 -1.61 7.20
C TRP A 191 -7.29 -0.60 7.83
N HIS A 192 -7.26 0.64 7.35
CA HIS A 192 -6.46 1.74 7.90
C HIS A 192 -7.20 2.61 8.92
N ALA A 193 -8.42 2.24 9.33
CA ALA A 193 -9.25 3.09 10.21
C ALA A 193 -8.78 3.24 11.67
N PRO A 194 -8.24 2.19 12.34
CA PRO A 194 -7.68 2.33 13.70
C PRO A 194 -6.47 3.24 13.73
#